data_AF-A0A2E3NSU6-F1
#
_entry.id   AF-A0A2E3NSU6-F1
#
_cell.length_a   1.000
_cell.length_b   1.000
_cell.length_c   1.000
_cell.angle_alpha   90.00
_cell.angle_beta   90.00
_cell.angle_gamma   90.00
#
_symmetry.space_group_name_H-M   'P 1'
#
loop_
_entity.id
_entity.type
_entity.pdbx_description
1 polymer ?
#
loop_
_entity_poly.entity_id
_entity_poly.type
_entity_poly.pdbx_seq_one_letter_code
_entity_poly.pdbx_strand_id
1 'polypeptide(L)'
;MSLRHLIVVMLWACTPLAEASVVTIDAGQLAGQSLAKVARFLGVPYAAPPVGLLRWRAPQPVRPWDGLRSAQTAGSACAQIGNYYTSFDETAFDKPYGSEDCLYLNVWAPRPLRGGRPVLVFFHGGSGIAGTASYPIYDGERLAEALDAVVVTAN
;
A
#
# COMPACT_ATOMS: atom_id res chain seq x y z
N MET A 1 13.71 -61.89 1.99
CA MET A 1 14.21 -60.51 1.79
C MET A 1 13.31 -59.56 2.54
N SER A 2 13.77 -59.02 3.67
CA SER A 2 12.97 -58.17 4.58
C SER A 2 13.20 -56.70 4.21
N LEU A 3 12.18 -56.02 3.68
CA LEU A 3 12.22 -54.59 3.38
C LEU A 3 12.05 -53.77 4.68
N ARG A 4 13.16 -53.24 5.18
CA ARG A 4 13.18 -52.20 6.22
C ARG A 4 12.69 -50.89 5.60
N HIS A 5 11.53 -50.42 6.04
CA HIS A 5 10.98 -49.13 5.61
C HIS A 5 11.74 -48.00 6.32
N LEU A 6 12.44 -47.18 5.54
CA LEU A 6 13.12 -45.97 6.01
C LEU A 6 12.06 -44.85 6.12
N ILE A 7 11.77 -44.38 7.34
CA ILE A 7 10.92 -43.21 7.55
C ILE A 7 11.82 -41.98 7.45
N VAL A 8 11.64 -41.19 6.38
CA VAL A 8 12.27 -39.88 6.23
C VAL A 8 11.38 -38.85 6.94
N VAL A 9 11.86 -38.30 8.06
CA VAL A 9 11.21 -37.18 8.75
C VAL A 9 11.58 -35.89 8.03
N MET A 10 10.65 -35.39 7.21
CA MET A 10 10.79 -34.10 6.53
C MET A 10 10.56 -32.99 7.58
N LEU A 11 11.65 -32.38 8.05
CA LEU A 11 11.60 -31.19 8.89
C LEU A 11 11.09 -30.01 8.05
N TRP A 12 9.80 -29.68 8.19
CA TRP A 12 9.24 -28.44 7.67
C TRP A 12 9.88 -27.27 8.42
N ALA A 13 10.74 -26.52 7.74
CA ALA A 13 11.17 -25.21 8.22
C ALA A 13 9.95 -24.27 8.19
N CYS A 14 9.34 -24.05 9.36
CA CYS A 14 8.34 -23.01 9.53
C CYS A 14 9.07 -21.66 9.43
N THR A 15 9.03 -21.06 8.24
CA THR A 15 9.54 -19.70 8.04
C THR A 15 8.63 -18.76 8.82
N PRO A 16 9.14 -17.97 9.79
CA PRO A 16 8.29 -17.05 10.52
C PRO A 16 7.68 -16.05 9.53
N LEU A 17 6.34 -15.98 9.51
CA LEU A 17 5.64 -14.93 8.78
C LEU A 17 6.15 -13.59 9.33
N ALA A 18 6.50 -12.66 8.43
CA ALA A 18 6.82 -11.30 8.83
C ALA A 18 5.71 -10.77 9.75
N GLU A 19 6.07 -10.35 10.96
CA GLU A 19 5.12 -9.92 11.98
C GLU A 19 4.32 -8.72 11.43
N ALA A 20 3.03 -8.88 11.21
CA ALA A 20 2.20 -7.81 10.66
C ALA A 20 2.11 -6.65 11.67
N SER A 21 2.38 -5.42 11.23
CA SER A 21 2.06 -4.23 12.02
C SER A 21 0.55 -4.00 11.94
N VAL A 22 -0.17 -4.13 13.04
CA VAL A 22 -1.63 -3.90 13.09
C VAL A 22 -1.92 -2.52 13.66
N VAL A 23 -2.79 -1.75 12.99
CA VAL A 23 -3.28 -0.44 13.47
C VAL A 23 -4.79 -0.37 13.36
N THR A 24 -5.42 0.35 14.29
CA THR A 24 -6.84 0.68 14.25
C THR A 24 -7.00 2.12 13.78
N ILE A 25 -7.89 2.33 12.82
CA ILE A 25 -8.34 3.64 12.36
C ILE A 25 -9.87 3.73 12.51
N ASP A 26 -10.45 4.92 12.33
CA ASP A 26 -11.90 5.14 12.47
C ASP A 26 -12.77 4.22 11.60
N ALA A 27 -12.25 3.80 10.43
CA ALA A 27 -12.95 2.93 9.50
C ALA A 27 -12.71 1.42 9.73
N GLY A 28 -11.77 1.01 10.60
CA GLY A 28 -11.50 -0.40 10.86
C GLY A 28 -10.04 -0.71 11.18
N GLN A 29 -9.67 -2.00 11.14
CA GLN A 29 -8.30 -2.44 11.41
C GLN A 29 -7.53 -2.74 10.12
N LEU A 30 -6.24 -2.39 10.11
CA LEU A 30 -5.31 -2.60 9.01
C LEU A 30 -4.14 -3.47 9.44
N ALA A 31 -3.78 -4.44 8.59
CA ALA A 31 -2.54 -5.21 8.70
C ALA A 31 -1.51 -4.72 7.68
N GLY A 32 -0.54 -3.95 8.14
CA GLY A 32 0.63 -3.56 7.36
C GLY A 32 1.75 -4.58 7.43
N GLN A 33 2.96 -4.13 7.11
CA GLN A 33 4.20 -4.90 7.18
C GLN A 33 5.15 -4.26 8.18
N SER A 34 5.75 -5.08 9.04
CA SER A 34 6.85 -4.63 9.91
C SER A 34 8.18 -4.88 9.22
N LEU A 35 8.88 -3.81 8.84
CA LEU A 35 10.26 -3.85 8.37
C LEU A 35 11.21 -3.56 9.53
N ALA A 36 12.52 -3.62 9.27
CA ALA A 36 13.54 -3.47 10.33
C ALA A 36 13.40 -2.13 11.08
N LYS A 37 13.22 -1.02 10.36
CA LYS A 37 13.18 0.34 10.92
C LYS A 37 11.89 1.11 10.63
N VAL A 38 11.01 0.56 9.81
CA VAL A 38 9.78 1.22 9.34
C VAL A 38 8.63 0.22 9.39
N ALA A 39 7.44 0.68 9.76
CA ALA A 39 6.19 -0.02 9.50
C ALA A 39 5.55 0.58 8.25
N ARG A 40 5.07 -0.28 7.35
CA ARG A 40 4.54 0.11 6.05
C ARG A 40 3.08 -0.33 5.90
N PHE A 41 2.22 0.59 5.50
CA PHE A 41 0.80 0.37 5.24
C PHE A 41 0.47 0.91 3.85
N LEU A 42 0.23 0.03 2.89
CA LEU A 42 -0.01 0.37 1.49
C LEU A 42 -1.48 0.13 1.15
N GLY A 43 -2.03 0.96 0.25
CA GLY A 43 -3.42 0.79 -0.21
C GLY A 43 -4.46 1.08 0.89
N VAL A 44 -4.20 2.04 1.76
CA VAL A 44 -5.11 2.47 2.82
C VAL A 44 -6.21 3.36 2.21
N PRO A 45 -7.50 2.95 2.22
CA PRO A 45 -8.56 3.77 1.63
C PRO A 45 -8.76 5.05 2.46
N TYR A 46 -8.88 6.19 1.78
CA TYR A 46 -9.23 7.46 2.44
C TYR A 46 -10.59 8.01 2.00
N ALA A 47 -11.18 7.44 0.95
CA ALA A 47 -12.54 7.76 0.51
C ALA A 47 -13.24 6.51 -0.08
N ALA A 48 -14.56 6.58 -0.20
CA ALA A 48 -15.32 5.58 -0.96
C ALA A 48 -14.96 5.65 -2.47
N PRO A 49 -15.00 4.52 -3.20
CA PRO A 49 -14.70 4.50 -4.62
C PRO A 49 -15.60 5.47 -5.41
N PRO A 50 -15.04 6.39 -6.21
CA PRO A 50 -15.80 7.43 -6.94
C PRO A 50 -16.46 6.89 -8.22
N VAL A 51 -17.10 5.72 -8.13
CA VAL A 51 -17.72 5.01 -9.26
C VAL A 51 -19.24 5.24 -9.34
N GLY A 52 -19.82 5.02 -10.52
CA GLY A 52 -21.26 5.12 -10.72
C GLY A 52 -21.80 6.51 -10.37
N LEU A 53 -22.76 6.57 -9.44
CA LEU A 53 -23.38 7.83 -9.01
C LEU A 53 -22.43 8.77 -8.24
N LEU A 54 -21.29 8.26 -7.78
CA LEU A 54 -20.26 9.05 -7.09
C LEU A 54 -19.27 9.70 -8.05
N ARG A 55 -19.29 9.32 -9.34
CA ARG A 55 -18.40 9.89 -10.34
C ARG A 55 -18.69 11.39 -10.51
N TRP A 56 -17.63 12.18 -10.58
CA TRP A 56 -17.67 13.65 -10.71
C TRP A 56 -18.34 14.37 -9.53
N ARG A 57 -18.33 13.76 -8.35
CA ARG A 57 -18.75 14.38 -7.09
C ARG A 57 -17.58 14.48 -6.12
N ALA A 58 -17.76 15.29 -5.08
CA ALA A 58 -16.80 15.34 -3.97
C ALA A 58 -16.64 13.93 -3.35
N PRO A 59 -15.42 13.53 -2.93
CA PRO A 59 -15.17 12.24 -2.29
C PRO A 59 -16.10 12.01 -1.09
N GLN A 60 -16.64 10.79 -0.99
CA GLN A 60 -17.47 10.40 0.15
C GLN A 60 -16.62 9.64 1.19
N PRO A 61 -16.99 9.67 2.48
CA PRO A 61 -16.27 8.96 3.53
C PRO A 61 -16.12 7.47 3.22
N VAL A 62 -15.01 6.88 3.67
CA VAL A 62 -14.82 5.43 3.63
C VAL A 62 -15.93 4.76 4.42
N ARG A 63 -16.52 3.70 3.86
CA ARG A 63 -17.44 2.84 4.62
C ARG A 63 -16.61 2.04 5.63
N PRO A 64 -16.94 2.08 6.93
CA PRO A 64 -16.28 1.22 7.90
C PRO A 64 -16.40 -0.25 7.50
N TRP A 65 -15.41 -1.04 7.87
CA TRP A 65 -15.38 -2.47 7.65
C TRP A 65 -15.12 -3.22 8.96
N ASP A 66 -15.66 -4.43 9.04
CA ASP A 66 -15.37 -5.36 10.12
C ASP A 66 -14.10 -6.17 9.82
N GLY A 67 -13.39 -6.55 10.88
CA GLY A 67 -12.20 -7.40 10.80
C GLY A 67 -10.95 -6.67 10.32
N LEU A 68 -9.97 -7.47 9.87
CA LEU A 68 -8.63 -7.02 9.53
C LEU A 68 -8.48 -6.91 8.01
N ARG A 69 -8.24 -5.70 7.51
CA ARG A 69 -7.98 -5.44 6.10
C ARG A 69 -6.48 -5.45 5.83
N SER A 70 -6.05 -6.12 4.76
CA SER A 70 -4.64 -6.08 4.34
C SER A 70 -4.28 -4.69 3.83
N ALA A 71 -3.17 -4.15 4.34
CA ALA A 71 -2.53 -2.93 3.89
C ALA A 71 -1.08 -3.22 3.47
N GLN A 72 -0.89 -4.32 2.73
CA GLN A 72 0.43 -4.81 2.34
C GLN A 72 0.76 -4.55 0.88
N THR A 73 -0.23 -4.15 0.08
CA THR A 73 -0.12 -3.92 -1.36
C THR A 73 -0.68 -2.54 -1.67
N ALA A 74 0.01 -1.79 -2.53
CA ALA A 74 -0.47 -0.47 -2.91
C ALA A 74 -1.77 -0.55 -3.71
N GLY A 75 -2.60 0.47 -3.58
CA GLY A 75 -3.82 0.61 -4.37
C GLY A 75 -3.53 0.88 -5.84
N SER A 76 -4.55 0.72 -6.69
CA SER A 76 -4.47 1.05 -8.12
C SER A 76 -4.22 2.53 -8.33
N ALA A 77 -3.47 2.87 -9.39
CA ALA A 77 -3.48 4.22 -9.95
C ALA A 77 -4.89 4.60 -10.41
N CYS A 78 -5.20 5.90 -10.45
CA CYS A 78 -6.44 6.36 -11.05
C CYS A 78 -6.48 6.11 -12.55
N ALA A 79 -7.68 5.92 -13.11
CA ALA A 79 -7.88 5.65 -14.53
C ALA A 79 -7.27 6.75 -15.41
N GLN A 80 -6.34 6.37 -16.29
CA GLN A 80 -5.58 7.27 -17.16
C GLN A 80 -5.02 6.53 -18.38
N ILE A 81 -4.35 7.24 -19.29
CA ILE A 81 -3.55 6.61 -20.35
C ILE A 81 -2.13 6.39 -19.82
N GLY A 82 -1.66 5.14 -19.89
CA GLY A 82 -0.34 4.76 -19.42
C GLY A 82 0.77 5.56 -20.12
N ASN A 83 1.75 6.00 -19.34
CA ASN A 83 2.89 6.77 -19.80
C ASN A 83 4.02 6.69 -18.77
N TYR A 84 5.12 7.43 -19.02
CA TYR A 84 6.28 7.44 -18.14
C TYR A 84 5.98 7.81 -16.68
N TYR A 85 4.96 8.62 -16.40
CA TYR A 85 4.56 8.99 -15.03
C TYR A 85 3.73 7.91 -14.32
N THR A 86 3.31 6.84 -15.01
CA THR A 86 2.38 5.83 -14.48
C THR A 86 3.03 4.48 -14.24
N SER A 87 3.96 4.07 -15.12
CA SER A 87 4.70 2.81 -15.03
C SER A 87 6.10 2.93 -15.63
N PHE A 88 7.03 2.08 -15.19
CA PHE A 88 8.29 1.83 -15.91
C PHE A 88 8.13 0.77 -17.02
N ASP A 89 7.03 0.04 -17.04
CA ASP A 89 6.71 -0.92 -18.08
C ASP A 89 6.14 -0.18 -19.30
N GLU A 90 6.98 0.02 -20.31
CA GLU A 90 6.61 0.69 -21.56
C GLU A 90 5.49 -0.05 -22.31
N THR A 91 5.25 -1.35 -22.04
CA THR A 91 4.15 -2.07 -22.68
C THR A 91 2.77 -1.57 -22.23
N ALA A 92 2.70 -0.85 -21.10
CA ALA A 92 1.50 -0.17 -20.62
C ALA A 92 1.27 1.20 -21.28
N PHE A 93 2.23 1.73 -22.04
CA PHE A 93 2.12 3.07 -22.62
C PHE A 93 1.06 3.12 -23.72
N ASP A 94 0.43 4.29 -23.86
CA ASP A 94 -0.64 4.57 -24.83
C ASP A 94 -1.86 3.63 -24.72
N LYS A 95 -2.05 3.01 -23.55
CA LYS A 95 -3.17 2.10 -23.23
C LYS A 95 -3.89 2.55 -21.97
N PRO A 96 -5.16 2.17 -21.78
CA PRO A 96 -5.84 2.37 -20.50
C PRO A 96 -5.06 1.73 -19.34
N TYR A 97 -4.89 2.48 -18.27
CA TYR A 97 -4.17 2.07 -17.07
C TYR A 97 -4.92 2.51 -15.81
N GLY A 98 -4.85 1.70 -14.75
CA GLY A 98 -5.46 2.01 -13.45
C GLY A 98 -6.93 1.62 -13.31
N SER A 99 -7.58 2.17 -12.29
CA SER A 99 -8.96 1.91 -11.90
C SER A 99 -9.65 3.21 -11.45
N GLU A 100 -10.98 3.27 -11.52
CA GLU A 100 -11.73 4.36 -10.86
C GLU A 100 -11.75 4.20 -9.34
N ASP A 101 -11.64 2.97 -8.82
CA ASP A 101 -11.37 2.71 -7.40
C ASP A 101 -9.86 2.89 -7.13
N CYS A 102 -9.46 4.14 -6.89
CA CYS A 102 -8.06 4.53 -6.76
C CYS A 102 -7.73 5.44 -5.56
N LEU A 103 -8.71 5.82 -4.72
CA LEU A 103 -8.56 6.78 -3.62
C LEU A 103 -7.89 6.14 -2.39
N TYR A 104 -6.59 5.89 -2.52
CA TYR A 104 -5.75 5.19 -1.54
C TYR A 104 -4.53 6.02 -1.14
N LEU A 105 -4.09 5.81 0.11
CA LEU A 105 -2.83 6.29 0.66
C LEU A 105 -1.84 5.14 0.79
N ASN A 106 -0.55 5.47 0.73
CA ASN A 106 0.53 4.63 1.22
C ASN A 106 1.25 5.35 2.36
N VAL A 107 1.54 4.65 3.46
CA VAL A 107 2.06 5.22 4.71
C VAL A 107 3.29 4.44 5.17
N TRP A 108 4.38 5.16 5.44
CA TRP A 108 5.60 4.64 6.05
C TRP A 108 5.83 5.37 7.37
N ALA A 109 5.88 4.64 8.48
CA ALA A 109 6.07 5.18 9.82
C ALA A 109 7.32 4.58 10.46
N PRO A 110 8.25 5.38 11.03
CA PRO A 110 9.45 4.83 11.66
C PRO A 110 9.10 3.98 12.89
N ARG A 111 9.91 2.96 13.17
CA ARG A 111 9.77 2.10 14.35
C ARG A 111 10.72 2.55 15.48
N PRO A 112 10.31 2.43 16.76
CA PRO A 112 8.99 1.98 17.23
C PRO A 112 7.90 3.00 16.87
N LEU A 113 6.66 2.52 16.72
CA LEU A 113 5.50 3.37 16.45
C LEU A 113 5.22 4.25 17.67
N ARG A 114 5.26 5.57 17.49
CA ARG A 114 4.98 6.56 18.53
C ARG A 114 4.41 7.84 17.91
N GLY A 115 3.64 8.58 18.70
CA GLY A 115 3.12 9.90 18.30
C GLY A 115 4.18 10.99 18.29
N GLY A 116 3.81 12.17 17.79
CA GLY A 116 4.63 13.39 17.83
C GLY A 116 5.68 13.51 16.71
N ARG A 117 5.70 12.61 15.73
CA ARG A 117 6.56 12.73 14.54
C ARG A 117 5.95 13.69 13.51
N PRO A 118 6.79 14.45 12.76
CA PRO A 118 6.34 15.16 11.57
C PRO A 118 5.69 14.21 10.55
N VAL A 119 4.76 14.73 9.77
CA VAL A 119 4.09 14.01 8.68
C VAL A 119 4.37 14.73 7.37
N LEU A 120 4.97 14.03 6.41
CA LEU A 120 5.22 14.51 5.06
C LEU A 120 4.20 13.87 4.13
N VAL A 121 3.32 14.68 3.53
CA VAL A 121 2.29 14.21 2.59
C VAL A 121 2.70 14.63 1.18
N PHE A 122 2.89 13.65 0.30
CA PHE A 122 3.32 13.85 -1.07
C PHE A 122 2.17 13.60 -2.05
N PHE A 123 1.95 14.56 -2.95
CA PHE A 123 1.05 14.46 -4.08
C PHE A 123 1.90 14.40 -5.35
N HIS A 124 1.68 13.36 -6.17
CA HIS A 124 2.45 13.17 -7.38
C HIS A 124 2.13 14.22 -8.46
N GLY A 125 3.09 14.48 -9.35
CA GLY A 125 2.87 15.30 -10.54
C GLY A 125 2.13 14.55 -11.65
N GLY A 126 2.21 15.09 -12.88
CA GLY A 126 1.60 14.50 -14.09
C GLY A 126 0.49 15.37 -14.70
N SER A 127 0.62 16.69 -14.59
CA SER A 127 -0.23 17.69 -15.27
C SER A 127 -1.74 17.56 -14.98
N GLY A 128 -2.13 16.91 -13.88
CA GLY A 128 -3.52 16.67 -13.53
C GLY A 128 -4.23 15.61 -14.39
N ILE A 129 -3.50 14.88 -15.24
CA ILE A 129 -4.04 13.86 -16.14
C ILE A 129 -3.35 12.51 -15.99
N ALA A 130 -2.20 12.48 -15.32
CA ALA A 130 -1.40 11.29 -15.13
C ALA A 130 -0.71 11.24 -13.76
N GLY A 131 -0.20 10.07 -13.40
CA GLY A 131 0.60 9.82 -12.21
C GLY A 131 -0.02 8.78 -11.26
N THR A 132 0.76 8.38 -10.26
CA THR A 132 0.33 7.46 -9.21
C THR A 132 1.22 7.58 -7.97
N ALA A 133 0.61 7.50 -6.80
CA ALA A 133 1.24 7.47 -5.48
C ALA A 133 2.06 6.19 -5.25
N SER A 134 1.82 5.16 -6.06
CA SER A 134 2.47 3.85 -6.00
C SER A 134 3.66 3.74 -6.96
N TYR A 135 4.05 4.82 -7.64
CA TYR A 135 5.19 4.81 -8.55
C TYR A 135 6.48 4.53 -7.75
N PRO A 136 7.36 3.60 -8.16
CA PRO A 136 8.44 3.12 -7.30
C PRO A 136 9.43 4.21 -6.82
N ILE A 137 9.57 5.31 -7.56
CA ILE A 137 10.45 6.42 -7.14
C ILE A 137 9.91 7.18 -5.92
N TYR A 138 8.63 7.01 -5.59
CA TYR A 138 7.97 7.64 -4.44
C TYR A 138 7.92 6.72 -3.22
N ASP A 139 8.64 5.58 -3.21
CA ASP A 139 8.72 4.74 -2.02
C ASP A 139 9.27 5.55 -0.83
N GLY A 140 8.44 5.66 0.21
CA GLY A 140 8.71 6.50 1.37
C GLY A 140 9.60 5.87 2.44
N GLU A 141 10.02 4.61 2.30
CA GLU A 141 10.70 3.87 3.37
C GLU A 141 12.00 4.53 3.81
N ARG A 142 12.89 4.81 2.84
CA ARG A 142 14.19 5.44 3.12
C ARG A 142 14.04 6.84 3.70
N LEU A 143 13.07 7.60 3.20
CA LEU A 143 12.83 8.97 3.66
C LEU A 143 12.27 8.99 5.09
N ALA A 144 11.33 8.10 5.39
CA ALA A 144 10.76 7.95 6.73
C ALA A 144 11.84 7.60 7.75
N GLU A 145 12.71 6.64 7.42
CA GLU A 145 13.85 6.28 8.27
C GLU A 145 14.82 7.46 8.46
N ALA A 146 15.26 8.09 7.38
CA ALA A 146 16.31 9.11 7.42
C ALA A 146 15.90 10.37 8.20
N LEU A 147 14.61 10.73 8.15
CA LEU A 147 14.10 11.95 8.78
C LEU A 147 13.37 11.70 10.10
N ASP A 148 13.22 10.43 10.53
CA ASP A 148 12.35 10.03 11.65
C ASP A 148 10.95 10.68 11.54
N ALA A 149 10.40 10.68 10.33
CA ALA A 149 9.12 11.29 9.97
C ALA A 149 8.17 10.26 9.37
N VAL A 150 6.86 10.46 9.51
CA VAL A 150 5.86 9.68 8.79
C VAL A 150 5.80 10.22 7.35
N VAL A 151 5.89 9.33 6.36
CA VAL A 151 5.76 9.68 4.95
C VAL A 151 4.45 9.09 4.42
N VAL A 152 3.70 9.91 3.70
CA VAL A 152 2.41 9.53 3.10
C VAL A 152 2.44 9.90 1.61
N THR A 153 2.07 8.98 0.72
CA THR A 153 1.75 9.30 -0.67
C THR A 153 0.27 9.12 -0.92
N ALA A 154 -0.33 9.99 -1.74
CA ALA A 154 -1.77 10.00 -2.01
C ALA A 154 -2.07 10.02 -3.52
N ASN A 155 -3.02 9.18 -3.93
CA ASN A 155 -3.74 9.31 -5.21
C ASN A 155 -4.91 10.25 -5.05
#